data_AF-A0A966KEK3-F1
#
_entry.id   AF-A0A966KEK3-F1
#
_cell.length_a   1.000
_cell.length_b   1.000
_cell.length_c   1.000
_cell.angle_alpha   90.00
_cell.angle_beta   90.00
_cell.angle_gamma   90.00
#
_symmetry.space_group_name_H-M   'P 1'
#
loop_
_entity.id
_entity.type
_entity.pdbx_description
1 polymer ?
#
loop_
_entity_poly.entity_id
_entity_poly.type
_entity_poly.pdbx_seq_one_letter_code
_entity_poly.pdbx_strand_id
1 'polypeptide(L)' 'MYVAVKGGEKAIDNAHAWLSELRRGDENVLELSVDQIREQLSLAVNRVMSEGSLFDPDLAALAIKQSRGDLIEA' A
#
# COMPACT_ATOMS: atom_id res chain seq x y z
N MET A 1 -18.36 -28.54 -25.65
CA MET A 1 -19.01 -28.52 -24.33
C MET A 1 -18.13 -27.69 -23.41
N TYR A 2 -18.69 -26.67 -22.75
CA TYR A 2 -17.96 -25.87 -21.76
C TYR A 2 -18.23 -26.43 -20.36
N VAL A 3 -17.22 -26.42 -19.48
CA VAL A 3 -17.31 -26.89 -18.10
C VAL A 3 -16.73 -25.82 -17.17
N ALA A 4 -17.30 -25.71 -15.97
CA ALA A 4 -16.77 -24.80 -14.96
C ALA A 4 -15.39 -25.25 -14.49
N VAL A 5 -14.46 -24.30 -14.37
CA VAL A 5 -13.10 -24.52 -13.85
C VAL A 5 -12.79 -23.52 -12.74
N LYS A 6 -11.88 -23.88 -11.84
CA LYS A 6 -11.38 -22.95 -10.81
C LYS A 6 -10.23 -22.13 -11.39
N GLY A 7 -10.24 -20.83 -11.13
CA GLY A 7 -9.17 -19.91 -11.53
C GLY A 7 -9.12 -18.60 -10.73
N GLY A 8 -10.12 -18.33 -9.88
CA GLY A 8 -10.23 -17.07 -9.14
C GLY A 8 -9.06 -16.81 -8.18
N GLU A 9 -8.66 -17.81 -7.38
CA GLU A 9 -7.54 -17.69 -6.44
C GLU A 9 -6.25 -17.32 -7.17
N LYS A 10 -5.87 -18.09 -8.20
CA LYS A 10 -4.71 -17.78 -9.03
C LYS A 10 -4.80 -16.41 -9.70
N ALA A 11 -6.00 -15.97 -10.10
CA ALA A 11 -6.18 -14.65 -10.68
C ALA A 11 -5.96 -13.53 -9.64
N ILE A 12 -6.46 -13.71 -8.42
CA ILE A 12 -6.29 -12.78 -7.29
C ILE A 12 -4.81 -12.69 -6.90
N ASP A 13 -4.12 -13.81 -6.78
CA ASP A 13 -2.69 -13.84 -6.43
C ASP A 13 -1.84 -13.09 -7.47
N ASN A 14 -2.11 -13.33 -8.77
CA ASN A 14 -1.43 -12.61 -9.85
C ASN A 14 -1.75 -11.11 -9.83
N ALA A 15 -2.98 -10.73 -9.45
CA ALA A 15 -3.35 -9.32 -9.31
C ALA A 15 -2.60 -8.65 -8.15
N HIS A 16 -2.46 -9.32 -7.00
CA HIS A 16 -1.67 -8.79 -5.88
C HIS A 16 -0.17 -8.70 -6.18
N ALA A 17 0.38 -9.68 -6.90
CA ALA A 17 1.76 -9.63 -7.37
C ALA A 17 1.97 -8.41 -8.30
N TRP A 18 1.08 -8.24 -9.27
CA TRP A 18 1.12 -7.10 -10.18
C TRP A 18 0.97 -5.75 -9.45
N LEU A 19 0.06 -5.65 -8.48
CA LEU A 19 -0.09 -4.44 -7.65
C LEU A 19 1.17 -4.16 -6.81
N SER A 20 1.88 -5.19 -6.37
CA SER A 20 3.15 -5.05 -5.64
C SER A 20 4.26 -4.50 -6.53
N GLU A 21 4.34 -4.95 -7.79
CA GLU A 21 5.25 -4.39 -8.80
C GLU A 21 4.92 -2.92 -9.08
N LEU A 22 3.63 -2.60 -9.30
CA LEU A 22 3.17 -1.22 -9.50
C LEU A 22 3.43 -0.32 -8.29
N ARG A 23 3.34 -0.87 -7.07
CA ARG A 23 3.69 -0.15 -5.83
C ARG A 23 5.19 0.11 -5.74
N ARG A 24 6.03 -0.83 -6.18
CA ARG A 24 7.49 -0.65 -6.18
C ARG A 24 7.92 0.40 -7.21
N GLY A 25 7.35 0.42 -8.40
CA GLY A 25 7.74 1.33 -9.48
C GLY A 25 9.13 1.02 -10.05
N ASP A 26 9.80 2.03 -10.61
CA ASP A 26 11.15 1.88 -11.18
C ASP A 26 12.19 1.53 -10.09
N GLU A 27 12.91 0.42 -10.29
CA GLU A 27 13.92 -0.07 -9.36
C GLU A 27 15.18 0.82 -9.30
N ASN A 28 15.41 1.65 -10.32
CA ASN A 28 16.49 2.64 -10.32
C ASN A 28 16.20 3.83 -9.40
N VAL A 29 14.93 4.03 -9.03
CA VAL A 29 14.54 5.01 -8.01
C VAL A 29 14.61 4.33 -6.64
N LEU A 30 15.27 4.99 -5.68
CA LEU A 30 15.36 4.51 -4.30
C LEU A 30 13.96 4.31 -3.72
N GLU A 31 13.76 3.19 -3.02
CA GLU A 31 12.48 2.88 -2.41
C GLU A 31 12.16 3.89 -1.29
N LEU A 32 10.90 4.33 -1.24
CA LEU A 32 10.38 5.14 -0.13
C LEU A 32 10.53 4.39 1.19
N SER A 33 11.25 4.97 2.14
CA SER A 33 11.32 4.49 3.52
C SER A 33 10.13 4.97 4.35
N VAL A 34 9.82 4.24 5.41
CA VAL A 34 8.79 4.65 6.39
C VAL A 34 9.20 5.97 7.06
N ASP A 35 10.49 6.12 7.40
CA ASP A 35 11.02 7.37 7.98
C ASP A 35 10.82 8.57 7.07
N GLN A 36 11.04 8.44 5.76
CA GLN A 36 10.78 9.54 4.81
C GLN A 36 9.31 9.98 4.86
N ILE A 37 8.37 9.03 4.88
CA ILE A 37 6.93 9.34 4.92
C ILE A 37 6.57 9.96 6.27
N ARG A 38 7.04 9.36 7.37
CA ARG A 38 6.79 9.83 8.74
C ARG A 38 7.26 11.27 8.94
N GLU A 39 8.49 11.58 8.49
CA GLU A 39 9.13 12.89 8.72
C GLU A 39 8.69 13.96 7.71
N GLN A 40 8.52 13.60 6.42
CA GLN A 40 8.34 14.58 5.34
C GLN A 40 6.87 14.75 4.92
N LEU A 41 6.00 13.78 5.22
CA LEU A 41 4.57 13.79 4.87
C LEU A 41 3.67 13.82 6.12
N SER A 42 4.11 14.53 7.17
CA SER A 42 3.47 14.54 8.50
C SER A 42 1.98 14.89 8.49
N LEU A 43 1.50 15.71 7.56
CA LEU A 43 0.06 16.01 7.43
C LEU A 43 -0.76 14.80 6.97
N ALA A 44 -0.22 13.98 6.06
CA ALA A 44 -0.88 12.75 5.62
C ALA A 44 -0.88 11.70 6.74
N VAL A 45 0.25 11.57 7.44
CA VAL A 45 0.40 10.68 8.60
C VAL A 45 -0.59 11.05 9.71
N ASN A 46 -0.70 12.33 10.04
CA ASN A 46 -1.67 12.83 11.03
C ASN A 46 -3.11 12.52 10.63
N ARG A 47 -3.43 12.64 9.34
CA ARG A 47 -4.76 12.33 8.83
C ARG A 47 -5.09 10.85 8.97
N VAL A 48 -4.19 9.96 8.54
CA VAL A 48 -4.36 8.50 8.66
C VAL A 48 -4.48 8.08 10.13
N MET A 49 -3.64 8.61 11.03
CA MET A 49 -3.79 8.32 12.47
C MET A 49 -5.15 8.79 13.01
N SER A 50 -5.61 9.98 12.60
CA SER A 50 -6.86 10.56 13.07
C SER A 50 -8.09 9.81 12.55
N GLU A 51 -8.10 9.42 11.28
CA GLU A 51 -9.23 8.71 10.66
C GLU A 51 -9.21 7.21 11.03
N GLY A 52 -8.03 6.60 11.10
CA GLY A 52 -7.81 5.21 11.53
C GLY A 52 -7.91 4.98 13.04
N SER A 53 -8.05 6.04 13.84
CA SER A 53 -8.20 5.99 15.31
C SER A 53 -7.07 5.25 16.04
N LEU A 54 -5.85 5.33 15.50
CA LEU A 54 -4.65 4.71 16.07
C LEU A 54 -3.49 5.71 16.09
N PHE A 55 -3.01 6.05 17.27
CA PHE A 55 -1.85 6.93 17.43
C PHE A 55 -0.55 6.11 17.34
N ASP A 56 -0.11 5.87 16.11
CA ASP A 56 1.19 5.28 15.81
C ASP A 56 1.69 5.85 14.46
N PRO A 57 2.63 6.81 14.49
CA PRO A 57 3.13 7.46 13.28
C PRO A 57 3.87 6.51 12.33
N ASP A 58 4.53 5.47 12.84
CA ASP A 58 5.26 4.50 12.02
C ASP A 58 4.28 3.57 11.30
N LEU A 59 3.22 3.11 11.98
CA LEU A 59 2.17 2.32 11.35
C LEU A 59 1.36 3.14 10.33
N ALA A 60 1.03 4.39 10.62
CA ALA A 60 0.36 5.26 9.65
C ALA A 60 1.24 5.53 8.42
N ALA A 61 2.54 5.77 8.61
CA ALA A 61 3.49 5.92 7.49
C ALA A 61 3.65 4.61 6.70
N LEU A 62 3.66 3.45 7.36
CA LEU A 62 3.67 2.15 6.71
C LEU A 62 2.39 1.90 5.91
N ALA A 63 1.22 2.24 6.44
CA ALA A 63 -0.07 2.11 5.76
C ALA A 63 -0.10 2.97 4.49
N ILE A 64 0.33 4.23 4.57
CA ILE A 64 0.51 5.13 3.42
C ILE A 64 1.46 4.51 2.37
N LYS A 65 2.57 3.90 2.81
CA LYS A 65 3.50 3.21 1.91
C LYS A 65 2.85 2.00 1.22
N GLN A 66 2.05 1.22 1.95
CA GLN A 66 1.37 0.04 1.42
C GLN A 66 0.24 0.39 0.46
N SER A 67 -0.53 1.44 0.75
CA SER A 67 -1.64 1.93 -0.06
C SER A 67 -1.19 2.79 -1.25
N ARG A 68 0.12 2.98 -1.45
CA ARG A 68 0.69 3.82 -2.52
C ARG A 68 0.27 5.30 -2.41
N GLY A 69 -0.01 5.76 -1.19
CA GLY A 69 -0.47 7.12 -0.93
C GLY A 69 -1.98 7.33 -1.05
N ASP A 70 -2.77 6.26 -1.28
CA ASP A 70 -4.22 6.34 -1.11
C ASP A 70 -4.55 6.41 0.39
N LEU A 71 -5.02 7.57 0.84
CA LEU A 71 -5.28 7.83 2.26
C LEU A 71 -6.60 7.24 2.76
N ILE A 72 -7.47 6.77 1.87
CA ILE A 72 -8.71 6.09 2.27
C ILE A 72 -8.41 4.61 2.58
N GLU A 73 -7.50 4.00 1.81
CA GLU A 73 -7.05 2.62 2.03
C GLU A 73 -5.93 2.49 3.07
N ALA A 74 -5.24 3.60 3.40
CA ALA A 74 -4.23 3.65 4.47
C ALA A 74 -4.89 3.76 5.84
#